data_AF-A0AAE3RGK5-F1
#
_entry.id   AF-A0AAE3RGK5-F1
#
_cell.length_a   1.000
_cell.length_b   1.000
_cell.length_c   1.000
_cell.angle_alpha   90.00
_cell.angle_beta   90.00
_cell.angle_gamma   90.00
#
_symmetry.space_group_name_H-M   'P 1'
#
loop_
_entity.id
_entity.type
_entity.pdbx_description
1 polymer ?
#
loop_
_entity_poly.entity_id
_entity_poly.type
_entity_poly.pdbx_seq_one_letter_code
_entity_poly.pdbx_strand_id
1 'polypeptide(L)'
;MPYYMIVQNDYYADLATRVIIPLMRPQQLPRWHQHAVPRINIEFDSFLLCTPMSSNLNNKRIPPQDFVCNLSHARQGVIDSIDTLITNC
;
A
#
# COMPACT_ATOMS: atom_id res chain seq x y z
N MET A 1 11.92 3.18 -4.06
CA MET A 1 10.86 2.60 -3.22
C MET A 1 11.04 1.09 -3.25
N PRO A 2 11.26 0.41 -2.12
CA PRO A 2 11.57 -1.02 -2.15
C PRO A 2 10.34 -1.91 -2.37
N TYR A 3 9.14 -1.48 -1.91
CA TYR A 3 7.92 -2.28 -1.99
C TYR A 3 6.68 -1.44 -2.31
N TYR A 4 5.65 -2.10 -2.84
CA TYR A 4 4.29 -1.55 -2.99
C TYR A 4 3.28 -2.64 -2.61
N MET A 5 2.12 -2.23 -2.10
CA MET A 5 1.00 -3.10 -1.77
C MET A 5 -0.05 -3.00 -2.86
N ILE A 6 -0.52 -4.14 -3.36
CA ILE A 6 -1.70 -4.19 -4.22
C ILE A 6 -2.93 -4.14 -3.31
N VAL A 7 -3.80 -3.16 -3.52
CA VAL A 7 -4.98 -2.94 -2.66
C VAL A 7 -6.31 -3.19 -3.39
N GLN A 8 -6.24 -3.38 -4.70
CA GLN A 8 -7.42 -3.65 -5.51
C GLN A 8 -7.94 -5.06 -5.32
N ASN A 9 -9.26 -5.19 -5.22
CA ASN A 9 -9.96 -6.47 -5.14
C ASN A 9 -9.63 -7.37 -6.35
N ASP A 10 -9.35 -8.65 -6.08
CA ASP A 10 -9.01 -9.65 -7.09
C ASP A 10 -10.14 -10.01 -8.06
N TYR A 11 -11.38 -9.64 -7.74
CA TYR A 11 -12.49 -9.72 -8.70
C TYR A 11 -12.17 -8.96 -10.01
N TYR A 12 -11.34 -7.91 -9.93
CA TYR A 12 -10.92 -7.09 -11.08
C TYR A 12 -9.52 -7.44 -11.58
N ALA A 13 -9.09 -8.69 -11.42
CA ALA A 13 -7.75 -9.14 -11.82
C ALA A 13 -7.47 -9.07 -13.32
N ASP A 14 -8.52 -9.07 -14.13
CA ASP A 14 -8.53 -9.02 -15.59
C ASP A 14 -8.30 -7.61 -16.16
N LEU A 15 -8.44 -6.56 -15.34
CA LEU A 15 -8.13 -5.19 -15.76
C LEU A 15 -6.64 -5.04 -16.08
N ALA A 16 -6.30 -4.14 -17.01
CA ALA A 16 -4.93 -3.95 -17.47
C ALA A 16 -3.98 -3.37 -16.40
N THR A 17 -4.52 -2.78 -15.34
CA THR A 17 -3.76 -2.17 -14.25
C THR A 17 -4.31 -2.59 -12.88
N ARG A 18 -3.42 -2.65 -11.90
CA ARG A 18 -3.76 -2.78 -10.48
C ARG A 18 -3.54 -1.47 -9.73
N VAL A 19 -4.45 -1.16 -8.80
CA VAL A 19 -4.24 -0.09 -7.82
C VAL A 19 -3.22 -0.55 -6.79
N ILE A 20 -2.16 0.25 -6.64
CA ILE A 20 -1.06 0.01 -5.72
C ILE A 20 -0.86 1.20 -4.79
N ILE A 21 -0.38 0.92 -3.58
CA ILE A 21 0.07 1.93 -2.62
C ILE A 21 1.54 1.65 -2.29
N PRO A 22 2.45 2.62 -2.50
CA PRO A 22 3.86 2.41 -2.23
C PRO A 22 4.16 2.37 -0.73
N LEU A 23 5.15 1.56 -0.35
CA LEU A 23 5.72 1.55 0.99
C LEU A 23 7.02 2.36 1.03
N MET A 24 7.19 3.14 2.09
CA MET A 24 8.38 3.94 2.35
C MET A 24 8.98 3.66 3.71
N ARG A 25 10.28 3.93 3.88
CA ARG A 25 10.91 3.84 5.20
C ARG A 25 10.51 5.05 6.04
N PRO A 26 10.29 4.90 7.37
CA PRO A 26 9.89 6.00 8.25
C PRO A 26 10.80 7.23 8.22
N GLN A 27 12.10 7.04 7.97
CA GLN A 27 13.08 8.12 7.87
C GLN A 27 12.85 9.05 6.66
N GLN A 28 12.01 8.65 5.71
CA GLN A 28 11.77 9.35 4.45
C GLN A 28 10.54 10.26 4.48
N LEU A 29 9.77 10.29 5.58
CA LEU A 29 8.52 11.04 5.67
C LEU A 29 8.52 12.07 6.80
N PRO A 30 8.00 13.29 6.55
CA PRO A 30 7.72 14.25 7.59
C PRO A 30 6.73 13.69 8.63
N ARG A 31 6.96 13.99 9.91
CA ARG A 31 6.18 13.43 11.04
C ARG A 31 4.69 13.80 11.06
N TRP A 32 4.26 14.79 10.28
CA TRP A 32 2.87 15.27 10.26
C TRP A 32 1.91 14.39 9.43
N HIS A 33 2.40 13.33 8.78
CA HIS A 33 1.58 12.41 7.97
C HIS A 33 1.00 11.20 8.73
N GLN A 34 1.19 11.10 10.05
CA GLN A 34 0.97 9.86 10.80
C GLN A 34 -0.47 9.32 10.78
N HIS A 35 -1.48 10.17 10.63
CA HIS A 35 -2.88 9.72 10.61
C HIS A 35 -3.29 9.06 9.28
N ALA A 36 -2.73 9.51 8.16
CA ALA A 36 -3.08 9.01 6.82
C ALA A 36 -2.10 7.94 6.30
N VAL A 37 -1.09 7.56 7.08
CA VAL A 37 0.02 6.71 6.64
C VAL A 37 0.30 5.64 7.70
N PRO A 38 -0.41 4.50 7.66
CA PRO A 38 -0.30 3.46 8.67
C PRO A 38 1.07 2.78 8.60
N ARG A 39 1.52 2.30 9.77
CA ARG A 39 2.74 1.48 9.87
C ARG A 39 2.43 0.03 9.49
N ILE A 40 3.24 -0.51 8.60
CA ILE A 40 3.17 -1.89 8.14
C ILE A 40 4.49 -2.57 8.47
N ASN A 41 4.43 -3.72 9.13
CA ASN A 41 5.62 -4.52 9.40
C ASN A 41 5.70 -5.64 8.37
N ILE A 42 6.84 -5.72 7.69
CA ILE A 42 7.17 -6.83 6.80
C ILE A 42 8.42 -7.48 7.39
N GLU A 43 8.28 -8.73 7.84
CA GLU A 43 9.33 -9.45 8.58
C GLU A 43 9.86 -8.65 9.79
N PHE A 44 11.13 -8.23 9.75
CA PHE A 44 11.80 -7.48 10.81
C PHE A 44 11.88 -5.96 10.55
N ASP A 45 11.31 -5.49 9.44
CA ASP A 45 11.35 -4.08 9.03
C ASP A 45 9.97 -3.41 9.14
N SER A 46 9.97 -2.16 9.61
CA SER A 46 8.78 -1.31 9.65
C SER A 46 8.77 -0.31 8.50
N PHE A 47 7.67 -0.30 7.76
CA PHE A 47 7.39 0.60 6.66
C PHE A 47 6.18 1.48 6.94
N LEU A 48 6.04 2.52 6.12
CA LEU A 48 4.91 3.43 6.08
C LEU A 48 4.16 3.23 4.77
N LEU A 49 2.86 2.99 4.85
CA LEU A 49 1.99 2.84 3.68
C LEU A 49 1.55 4.23 3.20
N CYS A 50 2.12 4.69 2.10
CA CYS A 50 1.91 6.05 1.61
C CYS A 50 0.67 6.16 0.74
N THR A 51 -0.50 6.03 1.36
CA THR A 51 -1.81 6.08 0.70
C THR A 51 -2.00 7.32 -0.18
N PRO A 52 -1.53 8.54 0.18
CA PRO A 52 -1.61 9.69 -0.72
C PRO A 52 -0.87 9.51 -2.07
N MET A 53 0.06 8.58 -2.16
CA MET A 53 0.79 8.23 -3.38
C MET A 53 0.23 6.97 -4.07
N SER A 54 -1.03 6.63 -3.81
CA SER A 54 -1.73 5.56 -4.53
C SER A 54 -1.68 5.81 -6.04
N SER A 55 -1.42 4.77 -6.81
CA SER A 55 -1.33 4.87 -8.27
C SER A 55 -1.76 3.57 -8.94
N ASN A 56 -1.76 3.56 -10.28
CA ASN A 56 -2.03 2.38 -11.09
C ASN A 56 -0.74 1.83 -11.68
N LEU A 57 -0.53 0.52 -11.56
CA LEU A 57 0.59 -0.17 -12.20
C LEU A 57 0.07 -1.21 -13.19
N ASN A 58 0.68 -1.27 -14.36
CA ASN A 58 0.30 -2.24 -15.39
C ASN A 58 0.58 -3.67 -14.91
N ASN A 59 -0.38 -4.60 -15.09
CA ASN A 59 -0.27 -5.97 -14.60
C ASN A 59 0.96 -6.70 -15.17
N LYS A 60 1.39 -6.35 -16.39
CA LYS A 60 2.60 -6.93 -17.01
C LYS A 60 3.89 -6.57 -16.27
N ARG A 61 3.85 -5.57 -15.38
CA ARG A 61 4.97 -5.15 -14.52
C ARG A 61 4.90 -5.71 -13.10
N ILE A 62 3.95 -6.61 -12.82
CA ILE A 62 3.76 -7.25 -11.52
C ILE A 62 3.93 -8.77 -11.71
N PRO A 63 5.16 -9.26 -11.95
CA PRO A 63 5.36 -10.68 -12.13
C PRO A 63 5.16 -11.43 -10.81
N PRO A 64 4.59 -12.65 -10.81
CA PRO A 64 4.33 -13.43 -9.60
C PRO A 64 5.55 -13.68 -8.71
N GLN A 65 6.75 -13.72 -9.30
CA GLN A 65 8.02 -13.91 -8.60
C GLN A 65 8.44 -12.74 -7.70
N ASP A 66 7.87 -11.54 -7.91
CA ASP A 66 8.17 -10.35 -7.12
C ASP A 66 7.26 -10.24 -5.87
N PHE A 67 6.32 -11.18 -5.69
CA PHE A 67 5.46 -11.22 -4.52
C PHE A 67 6.23 -11.65 -3.28
N VAL A 68 6.24 -10.78 -2.28
CA VAL A 68 6.96 -10.99 -1.01
C VAL A 68 6.07 -11.65 0.04
N CYS A 69 4.91 -11.04 0.36
CA CYS A 69 4.02 -11.54 1.40
C CYS A 69 2.58 -11.01 1.27
N ASN A 70 1.67 -11.61 2.05
CA ASN A 70 0.28 -11.14 2.18
C ASN A 70 0.11 -10.34 3.48
N LEU A 71 -0.49 -9.15 3.39
CA LEU A 71 -0.69 -8.21 4.50
C LEU A 71 -2.16 -8.13 4.95
N SER A 72 -2.92 -9.22 4.83
CA SER A 72 -4.34 -9.29 5.24
C SER A 72 -4.57 -8.90 6.72
N HIS A 73 -3.60 -9.16 7.60
CA HIS A 73 -3.66 -8.73 9.00
C HIS A 73 -3.68 -7.21 9.17
N ALA A 74 -3.11 -6.46 8.22
CA ALA A 74 -3.08 -5.00 8.23
C ALA A 74 -4.30 -4.36 7.53
N ARG A 75 -5.27 -5.18 7.09
CA ARG A 75 -6.45 -4.74 6.31
C ARG A 75 -7.16 -3.54 6.93
N GLN A 76 -7.41 -3.55 8.24
CA GLN A 76 -8.14 -2.46 8.88
C GLN A 76 -7.38 -1.14 8.76
N GLY A 77 -6.09 -1.11 9.08
CA GLY A 77 -5.28 0.11 8.95
C GLY A 77 -5.16 0.61 7.51
N VAL A 78 -5.16 -0.30 6.52
CA VAL A 78 -5.19 0.06 5.09
C VAL A 78 -6.52 0.72 4.72
N ILE A 79 -7.65 0.15 5.17
CA ILE A 79 -8.99 0.70 4.92
C ILE A 79 -9.12 2.08 5.57
N ASP A 80 -8.79 2.18 6.87
CA ASP A 80 -8.87 3.44 7.62
C ASP A 80 -8.04 4.53 6.92
N SER A 81 -6.84 4.18 6.45
CA SER A 81 -5.97 5.11 5.73
C SER A 81 -6.55 5.59 4.40
N ILE A 82 -7.18 4.69 3.63
CA ILE A 82 -7.85 5.04 2.37
C ILE A 82 -9.08 5.91 2.66
N ASP A 83 -9.84 5.57 3.68
CA ASP A 83 -11.01 6.32 4.12
C ASP A 83 -10.59 7.73 4.59
N THR A 84 -9.66 7.85 5.53
CA THR A 84 -9.11 9.14 5.96
C THR A 84 -8.56 9.97 4.78
N LEU A 85 -7.98 9.36 3.76
CA LEU A 85 -7.51 10.09 2.58
C LEU A 85 -8.67 10.60 1.69
N ILE A 86 -9.66 9.75 1.43
CA ILE A 86 -10.68 10.01 0.38
C ILE A 86 -11.93 10.68 0.96
N THR A 87 -12.37 10.23 2.12
CA THR A 87 -13.63 10.63 2.79
C THR A 87 -13.36 11.46 4.05
N ASN A 88 -12.11 11.53 4.51
CA ASN A 88 -11.70 12.31 5.69
C ASN A 88 -12.41 11.87 6.97
N CYS A 89 -12.68 10.57 7.09
CA CYS A 89 -13.16 9.93 8.32
C CYS A 89 -12.14 8.99 8.98
#